data_AF-A0A2X4V7T6-F1
#
_entry.id   AF-A0A2X4V7T6-F1
#
_cell.length_a   1.000
_cell.length_b   1.000
_cell.length_c   1.000
_cell.angle_alpha   90.00
_cell.angle_beta   90.00
_cell.angle_gamma   90.00
#
_symmetry.space_group_name_H-M   'P 1'
#
loop_
_entity.id
_entity.type
_entity.pdbx_description
1 polymer ?
#
loop_
_entity_poly.entity_id
_entity_poly.type
_entity_poly.pdbx_seq_one_letter_code
_entity_poly.pdbx_strand_id
1 'polypeptide(L)'
;MLKRAQIKPLAVGIHPDRNLVQLCYTSEVVNSVLRTLQDAGLPGELKLREGLALVALVGGGVCKNPLHSHRFYQQLKDQPVEFIWQAEDGISLVAVLRQGPTALLIQGLHQSLFRAEKRIGLVLFGKGNIGARWLELFAREQKNISARSGFEFTLAGVVDSRRSLLDYDGLDASRALAFFEDEAQELDEESLFLWMRAHPFDDLVVLDVTASENLAEQYLDFASYGFHVISANKLAGASCGDNYRQIRDAFAKTGRHWLYNATVGAGLPVNHTVRDLRDSGDSILAISGIFSGTLSWLFLQFDGTVPFTELVDQAWQQGLTEPDPRVDLSGQDVMRKLVILAREAGYDI
;
A
#
# COMPACT_ATOMS: atom_id res chain seq x y z
N MET A 1 -45.67 13.01 -25.17
CA MET A 1 -46.80 12.28 -24.54
C MET A 1 -46.43 11.80 -23.14
N LEU A 2 -45.41 10.96 -22.98
CA LEU A 2 -44.95 10.47 -21.67
C LEU A 2 -44.61 11.58 -20.64
N LYS A 3 -43.97 12.68 -21.08
CA LYS A 3 -43.74 13.87 -20.24
C LYS A 3 -45.05 14.52 -19.74
N ARG A 4 -46.12 14.49 -20.54
CA ARG A 4 -47.45 15.04 -20.16
C ARG A 4 -48.19 14.12 -19.19
N ALA A 5 -47.94 12.81 -19.26
CA ALA A 5 -48.45 11.81 -18.33
C ALA A 5 -47.62 11.69 -17.04
N GLN A 6 -46.53 12.48 -16.90
CA GLN A 6 -45.55 12.38 -15.80
C GLN A 6 -44.82 11.03 -15.67
N ILE A 7 -44.85 10.18 -16.70
CA ILE A 7 -44.21 8.87 -16.67
C ILE A 7 -42.86 8.92 -17.40
N LYS A 8 -41.80 9.34 -16.69
CA LYS A 8 -40.44 9.41 -17.24
C LYS A 8 -39.76 8.03 -17.19
N PRO A 9 -39.07 7.61 -18.27
CA PRO A 9 -38.27 6.38 -18.25
C PRO A 9 -37.07 6.54 -17.31
N LEU A 10 -36.65 5.42 -16.71
CA LEU A 10 -35.45 5.34 -15.87
C LEU A 10 -34.16 5.38 -16.69
N ALA A 11 -34.22 4.87 -17.93
CA ALA A 11 -33.12 4.91 -18.89
C ALA A 11 -33.68 4.86 -20.32
N VAL A 12 -32.97 5.48 -21.26
CA VAL A 12 -33.37 5.56 -22.67
C VAL A 12 -32.22 5.11 -23.56
N GLY A 13 -32.43 4.07 -24.36
CA GLY A 13 -31.50 3.64 -25.40
C GLY A 13 -32.00 4.11 -26.76
N ILE A 14 -31.26 4.97 -27.46
CA ILE A 14 -31.58 5.36 -28.84
C ILE A 14 -30.52 4.75 -29.73
N HIS A 15 -30.94 3.90 -30.67
CA HIS A 15 -30.08 3.24 -31.64
C HIS A 15 -30.53 3.63 -33.06
N PRO A 16 -30.05 4.77 -33.59
CA PRO A 16 -30.47 5.28 -34.89
C PRO A 16 -30.26 4.26 -36.01
N ASP A 17 -29.12 3.56 -36.00
CA ASP A 17 -28.75 2.57 -37.03
C ASP A 17 -29.71 1.38 -37.11
N ARG A 18 -30.45 1.10 -36.03
CA ARG A 18 -31.40 -0.01 -35.93
C ARG A 18 -32.86 0.45 -35.92
N ASN A 19 -33.10 1.77 -36.07
CA ASN A 19 -34.41 2.39 -35.87
C ASN A 19 -35.10 1.92 -34.56
N LEU A 20 -34.31 1.77 -33.49
CA LEU A 20 -34.76 1.18 -32.23
C LEU A 20 -34.68 2.20 -31.10
N VAL A 21 -35.79 2.36 -30.38
CA VAL A 21 -35.87 3.12 -29.13
C VAL A 21 -36.21 2.16 -28.01
N GLN A 22 -35.38 2.14 -26.98
CA GLN A 22 -35.55 1.34 -25.76
C GLN A 22 -35.89 2.29 -24.61
N LEU A 23 -36.98 2.00 -23.90
CA LEU A 23 -37.39 2.74 -22.71
C LEU A 23 -37.44 1.78 -21.53
N CYS A 24 -36.67 2.07 -20.48
CA CYS A 24 -36.63 1.25 -19.28
C CYS A 24 -37.56 1.81 -18.21
N TYR A 25 -38.38 0.93 -17.62
CA TYR A 25 -39.32 1.24 -16.54
C TYR A 25 -39.29 0.15 -15.47
N THR A 26 -39.78 0.44 -14.27
CA THR A 26 -40.03 -0.58 -13.25
C THR A 26 -41.18 -1.50 -13.68
N SER A 27 -41.21 -2.72 -13.14
CA SER A 27 -42.28 -3.69 -13.36
C SER A 27 -43.67 -3.16 -12.97
N GLU A 28 -43.72 -2.25 -11.99
CA GLU A 28 -44.96 -1.62 -11.50
C GLU A 28 -45.59 -0.68 -12.54
N VAL A 29 -44.77 0.04 -13.32
CA VAL A 29 -45.24 1.13 -14.18
C VAL A 29 -45.28 0.73 -15.66
N VAL A 30 -44.50 -0.28 -16.06
CA VAL A 30 -44.31 -0.65 -17.47
C VAL A 30 -45.62 -1.00 -18.21
N ASN A 31 -46.56 -1.68 -17.54
CA ASN A 31 -47.84 -2.05 -18.13
C ASN A 31 -48.74 -0.84 -18.43
N SER A 32 -48.72 0.17 -17.54
CA SER A 32 -49.46 1.42 -17.76
C SER A 32 -48.86 2.22 -18.92
N VAL A 33 -47.53 2.21 -19.05
CA VAL A 33 -46.83 2.88 -20.15
C VAL A 33 -47.14 2.20 -21.48
N LEU A 34 -47.10 0.86 -21.52
CA LEU A 34 -47.35 0.09 -22.73
C LEU A 34 -48.74 0.41 -23.30
N ARG A 35 -49.77 0.43 -22.45
CA ARG A 35 -51.14 0.83 -22.85
C ARG A 35 -51.17 2.25 -23.41
N THR A 36 -50.55 3.20 -22.71
CA THR A 36 -50.50 4.61 -23.15
C THR A 36 -49.81 4.77 -24.52
N LEU A 37 -48.77 3.99 -24.79
CA LEU A 37 -48.05 4.02 -26.06
C LEU A 37 -48.83 3.33 -27.19
N GLN A 38 -49.58 2.25 -26.88
CA GLN A 38 -50.47 1.58 -27.82
C GLN A 38 -51.63 2.50 -28.22
N ASP A 39 -52.27 3.14 -27.24
CA ASP A 39 -53.39 4.08 -27.47
C ASP A 39 -52.97 5.30 -28.29
N ALA A 40 -51.69 5.70 -28.20
CA ALA A 40 -51.13 6.80 -28.96
C ALA A 40 -50.92 6.49 -30.46
N GLY A 41 -51.00 5.21 -30.88
CA GLY A 41 -50.92 4.81 -32.28
C GLY A 41 -49.60 5.16 -32.96
N LEU A 42 -48.47 5.05 -32.24
CA LEU A 42 -47.15 5.39 -32.79
C LEU A 42 -46.75 4.41 -33.92
N PRO A 43 -46.11 4.90 -35.00
CA PRO A 43 -45.62 4.03 -36.07
C PRO A 43 -44.46 3.17 -35.56
N GLY A 44 -44.60 1.84 -35.65
CA GLY A 44 -43.57 0.87 -35.27
C GLY A 44 -44.12 -0.35 -34.52
N GLU A 45 -43.24 -1.31 -34.22
CA GLU A 45 -43.58 -2.50 -33.42
C GLU A 45 -43.21 -2.27 -31.95
N LEU A 46 -44.18 -2.38 -31.05
CA LEU A 46 -43.97 -2.29 -29.60
C LEU A 46 -43.74 -3.68 -29.02
N LYS A 47 -42.56 -3.92 -28.44
CA LYS A 47 -42.21 -5.16 -27.74
C LYS A 47 -41.86 -4.91 -26.28
N LEU A 48 -42.56 -5.61 -25.39
CA LEU A 48 -42.20 -5.68 -23.97
C LEU A 48 -41.14 -6.76 -23.76
N ARG A 49 -40.05 -6.41 -23.08
CA ARG A 49 -39.03 -7.36 -22.61
C ARG A 49 -38.93 -7.27 -21.10
N GLU A 50 -38.98 -8.41 -20.44
CA GLU A 50 -38.92 -8.55 -18.99
C GLU A 50 -37.65 -9.30 -18.57
N GLY A 51 -37.38 -9.35 -17.25
CA GLY A 51 -36.22 -10.06 -16.71
C GLY A 51 -34.89 -9.31 -16.81
N LEU A 52 -34.92 -8.01 -17.13
CA LEU A 52 -33.75 -7.14 -17.16
C LEU A 52 -33.39 -6.65 -15.76
N ALA A 53 -32.11 -6.36 -15.55
CA ALA A 53 -31.62 -5.70 -14.35
C ALA A 53 -31.10 -4.31 -14.69
N LEU A 54 -31.24 -3.36 -13.76
CA LEU A 54 -30.74 -1.99 -13.91
C LEU A 54 -29.73 -1.72 -12.79
N VAL A 55 -28.55 -1.24 -13.17
CA VAL A 55 -27.53 -0.76 -12.24
C VAL A 55 -27.23 0.70 -12.60
N ALA A 56 -27.31 1.58 -11.61
CA ALA A 56 -27.10 3.01 -11.79
C ALA A 56 -26.08 3.54 -10.79
N LEU A 57 -25.16 4.35 -11.29
CA LEU A 57 -24.28 5.19 -10.49
C LEU A 57 -24.91 6.58 -10.42
N VAL A 58 -25.34 6.99 -9.23
CA VAL A 58 -26.08 8.25 -9.00
C VAL A 58 -25.28 9.15 -8.07
N GLY A 59 -25.02 10.38 -8.50
CA GLY A 59 -24.30 11.37 -7.69
C GLY A 59 -23.99 12.64 -8.48
N GLY A 60 -23.83 13.76 -7.78
CA GLY A 60 -23.49 15.04 -8.40
C GLY A 60 -22.17 14.95 -9.17
N GLY A 61 -22.21 15.18 -10.48
CA GLY A 61 -21.01 15.21 -11.32
C GLY A 61 -20.40 13.84 -11.65
N VAL A 62 -21.10 12.72 -11.38
CA VAL A 62 -20.63 11.37 -11.71
C VAL A 62 -20.22 11.24 -13.17
N CYS A 63 -21.04 11.76 -14.09
CA CYS A 63 -20.76 11.64 -15.52
C CYS A 63 -19.68 12.63 -16.00
N LYS A 64 -19.33 13.61 -15.16
CA LYS A 64 -18.26 14.59 -15.43
C LYS A 64 -16.91 14.14 -14.88
N ASN A 65 -16.89 13.15 -13.97
CA ASN A 65 -15.67 12.58 -13.42
C ASN A 65 -15.17 11.44 -14.35
N PRO A 66 -14.03 11.62 -15.07
CA PRO A 66 -13.54 10.62 -16.01
C PRO A 66 -13.16 9.30 -15.33
N LEU A 67 -12.66 9.36 -14.09
CA LEU A 67 -12.25 8.18 -13.33
C LEU A 67 -13.47 7.33 -12.93
N HIS A 68 -14.54 7.97 -12.44
CA HIS A 68 -15.78 7.28 -12.09
C HIS A 68 -16.42 6.63 -13.32
N SER A 69 -16.48 7.37 -14.42
CA SER A 69 -17.00 6.85 -15.69
C SER A 69 -16.16 5.67 -16.19
N HIS A 70 -14.82 5.80 -16.20
CA HIS A 70 -13.91 4.74 -16.62
C HIS A 70 -14.06 3.46 -15.79
N ARG A 71 -14.03 3.57 -14.45
CA ARG A 71 -14.19 2.44 -13.53
C ARG A 71 -15.56 1.76 -13.69
N PHE A 72 -16.62 2.54 -13.90
CA PHE A 72 -17.95 2.01 -14.20
C PHE A 72 -17.96 1.17 -15.49
N TYR A 73 -17.42 1.71 -16.60
CA TYR A 73 -17.33 0.96 -17.85
C TYR A 73 -16.43 -0.28 -17.74
N GLN A 74 -15.34 -0.20 -16.96
CA GLN A 74 -14.42 -1.33 -16.74
C GLN A 74 -15.12 -2.50 -16.05
N GLN A 75 -15.92 -2.24 -15.00
CA GLN A 75 -16.69 -3.27 -14.30
C GLN A 75 -17.78 -3.92 -15.16
N LEU A 76 -18.24 -3.20 -16.20
CA LEU A 76 -19.28 -3.69 -17.11
C LEU A 76 -18.76 -4.49 -18.31
N LYS A 77 -17.44 -4.51 -18.55
CA LYS A 77 -16.83 -5.09 -19.76
C LYS A 77 -17.24 -6.54 -20.02
N ASP A 78 -17.35 -7.34 -18.96
CA ASP A 78 -17.69 -8.77 -19.04
C ASP A 78 -19.14 -9.05 -18.63
N GLN A 79 -19.97 -8.01 -18.52
CA GLN A 79 -21.38 -8.12 -18.15
C GLN A 79 -22.28 -8.14 -19.40
N PRO A 80 -23.44 -8.83 -19.36
CA PRO A 80 -24.35 -8.91 -20.50
C PRO A 80 -25.19 -7.63 -20.65
N VAL A 81 -24.52 -6.51 -20.92
CA VAL A 81 -25.14 -5.19 -21.10
C VAL A 81 -26.04 -5.19 -22.34
N GLU A 82 -27.27 -4.71 -22.17
CA GLU A 82 -28.23 -4.44 -23.25
C GLU A 82 -27.96 -3.04 -23.83
N PHE A 83 -27.91 -2.02 -22.96
CA PHE A 83 -27.51 -0.67 -23.32
C PHE A 83 -27.06 0.13 -22.09
N ILE A 84 -26.32 1.22 -22.34
CA ILE A 84 -25.91 2.19 -21.32
C ILE A 84 -26.56 3.52 -21.66
N TRP A 85 -26.98 4.24 -20.63
CA TRP A 85 -27.59 5.55 -20.75
C TRP A 85 -26.98 6.51 -19.72
N GLN A 86 -26.71 7.73 -20.18
CA GLN A 86 -26.27 8.82 -19.33
C GLN A 86 -27.38 9.86 -19.23
N ALA A 87 -27.71 10.28 -18.01
CA ALA A 87 -28.70 11.32 -17.79
C ALA A 87 -28.20 12.68 -18.32
N GLU A 88 -29.12 13.46 -18.92
CA GLU A 88 -28.82 14.77 -19.50
C GLU A 88 -28.30 15.78 -18.46
N ASP A 89 -28.72 15.64 -17.19
CA ASP A 89 -28.26 16.44 -16.05
C ASP A 89 -26.88 16.01 -15.53
N GLY A 90 -26.32 14.91 -16.04
CA GLY A 90 -25.03 14.35 -15.67
C GLY A 90 -24.96 13.73 -14.28
N ILE A 91 -26.10 13.52 -13.61
CA ILE A 91 -26.13 12.98 -12.23
C ILE A 91 -26.20 11.46 -12.20
N SER A 92 -26.59 10.81 -13.31
CA SER A 92 -26.78 9.36 -13.36
C SER A 92 -26.12 8.73 -14.58
N LEU A 93 -25.35 7.67 -14.34
CA LEU A 93 -24.86 6.77 -15.37
C LEU A 93 -25.48 5.38 -15.14
N VAL A 94 -26.21 4.87 -16.12
CA VAL A 94 -27.09 3.70 -15.96
C VAL A 94 -26.73 2.63 -16.98
N ALA A 95 -26.60 1.39 -16.53
CA ALA A 95 -26.45 0.22 -17.38
C ALA A 95 -27.65 -0.72 -17.19
N VAL A 96 -28.27 -1.10 -18.30
CA VAL A 96 -29.36 -2.08 -18.36
C VAL A 96 -28.76 -3.41 -18.81
N LEU A 97 -28.96 -4.48 -18.03
CA LEU A 97 -28.35 -5.79 -18.19
C LEU A 97 -29.41 -6.83 -18.56
N ARG A 98 -29.07 -7.76 -19.45
CA ARG A 98 -29.96 -8.82 -19.93
C ARG A 98 -30.30 -9.86 -18.86
N GLN A 99 -29.33 -10.24 -18.02
CA GLN A 99 -29.51 -11.17 -16.90
C GLN A 99 -28.24 -11.21 -16.02
N GLY A 100 -28.36 -11.28 -14.69
CA GLY A 100 -27.21 -11.56 -13.82
C GLY A 100 -27.43 -11.18 -12.35
N PRO A 101 -26.68 -11.78 -11.40
CA PRO A 101 -26.71 -11.37 -10.00
C PRO A 101 -26.10 -9.98 -9.87
N THR A 102 -26.94 -8.97 -9.68
CA THR A 102 -26.51 -7.58 -9.48
C THR A 102 -25.70 -7.38 -8.20
N ALA A 103 -25.81 -8.26 -7.21
CA ALA A 103 -25.12 -8.11 -5.92
C ALA A 103 -23.59 -8.02 -6.05
N LEU A 104 -22.96 -8.93 -6.80
CA LEU A 104 -21.50 -8.93 -7.00
C LEU A 104 -21.04 -7.72 -7.80
N LEU A 105 -21.79 -7.35 -8.85
CA LEU A 105 -21.52 -6.17 -9.66
C LEU A 105 -21.66 -4.87 -8.84
N ILE A 106 -22.69 -4.77 -8.01
CA ILE A 106 -22.90 -3.63 -7.10
C ILE A 106 -21.75 -3.57 -6.08
N GLN A 107 -21.33 -4.70 -5.51
CA GLN A 107 -20.22 -4.75 -4.58
C GLN A 107 -18.89 -4.33 -5.24
N GLY A 108 -18.61 -4.83 -6.44
CA GLY A 108 -17.43 -4.46 -7.22
C GLY A 108 -17.42 -2.98 -7.64
N LEU A 109 -18.56 -2.48 -8.12
CA LEU A 109 -18.75 -1.05 -8.41
C LEU A 109 -18.57 -0.21 -7.14
N HIS A 110 -19.12 -0.64 -6.01
CA HIS A 110 -18.99 0.08 -4.75
C HIS A 110 -17.52 0.15 -4.28
N GLN A 111 -16.82 -0.99 -4.30
CA GLN A 111 -15.40 -1.04 -3.94
C GLN A 111 -14.52 -0.24 -4.90
N SER A 112 -14.82 -0.27 -6.20
CA SER A 112 -14.03 0.43 -7.21
C SER A 112 -14.29 1.94 -7.21
N LEU A 113 -15.52 2.38 -7.01
CA LEU A 113 -15.93 3.78 -7.17
C LEU A 113 -15.91 4.58 -5.87
N PHE A 114 -16.22 3.94 -4.74
CA PHE A 114 -16.49 4.64 -3.48
C PHE A 114 -15.54 4.26 -2.35
N ARG A 115 -14.56 3.39 -2.58
CA ARG A 115 -13.46 3.24 -1.64
C ARG A 115 -12.56 4.45 -1.83
N ALA A 116 -12.60 5.39 -0.89
CA ALA A 116 -11.51 6.35 -0.72
C ALA A 116 -10.22 5.54 -0.68
N GLU A 117 -9.21 5.96 -1.44
CA GLU A 117 -7.88 5.34 -1.34
C GLU A 117 -7.49 5.39 0.13
N LYS A 118 -7.15 4.24 0.72
CA LYS A 118 -6.76 4.23 2.13
C LYS A 118 -5.57 5.16 2.29
N ARG A 119 -5.64 6.07 3.24
CA ARG A 119 -4.55 6.98 3.56
C ARG A 119 -3.61 6.28 4.53
N ILE A 120 -2.37 6.08 4.10
CA ILE A 120 -1.33 5.40 4.85
C ILE A 120 -0.31 6.45 5.27
N GLY A 121 -0.23 6.71 6.58
CA GLY A 121 0.77 7.61 7.14
C GLY A 121 2.12 6.90 7.29
N LEU A 122 3.20 7.55 6.89
CA LEU A 122 4.57 7.05 7.03
C LEU A 122 5.35 7.93 8.02
N VAL A 123 5.98 7.31 9.01
CA VAL A 123 6.91 7.99 9.92
C VAL A 123 8.28 7.37 9.78
N LEU A 124 9.22 8.14 9.24
CA LEU A 124 10.59 7.71 9.02
C LEU A 124 11.47 8.00 10.23
N PHE A 125 11.94 6.95 10.89
CA PHE A 125 12.95 7.04 11.93
C PHE A 125 14.33 6.76 11.33
N GLY A 126 15.21 7.75 11.43
CA GLY A 126 16.57 7.73 10.94
C GLY A 126 16.73 8.50 9.63
N LYS A 127 17.49 9.60 9.68
CA LYS A 127 17.91 10.42 8.51
C LYS A 127 19.37 10.14 8.10
N GLY A 128 19.90 8.96 8.43
CA GLY A 128 21.24 8.54 7.99
C GLY A 128 21.27 8.21 6.49
N ASN A 129 22.33 7.55 6.03
CA ASN A 129 22.50 7.19 4.61
C ASN A 129 21.29 6.46 4.01
N ILE A 130 20.71 5.49 4.74
CA ILE A 130 19.53 4.75 4.28
C ILE A 130 18.30 5.65 4.23
N GLY A 131 18.05 6.44 5.28
CA GLY A 131 16.89 7.34 5.35
C GLY A 131 16.92 8.43 4.28
N ALA A 132 18.08 9.04 4.03
CA ALA A 132 18.24 10.03 2.97
C ALA A 132 17.92 9.44 1.58
N ARG A 133 18.45 8.25 1.26
CA ARG A 133 18.14 7.56 0.00
C ARG A 133 16.68 7.14 -0.08
N TRP A 134 16.08 6.74 1.04
CA TRP A 134 14.65 6.44 1.08
C TRP A 134 13.80 7.68 0.77
N LEU A 135 14.12 8.84 1.35
CA LEU A 135 13.43 10.11 1.07
C LEU A 135 13.54 10.52 -0.41
N GLU A 136 14.73 10.42 -1.00
CA GLU A 136 14.96 10.67 -2.43
C GLU A 136 14.12 9.75 -3.32
N LEU A 137 14.10 8.45 -3.00
CA LEU A 137 13.32 7.46 -3.74
C LEU A 137 11.82 7.68 -3.56
N PHE A 138 11.37 7.99 -2.35
CA PHE A 138 9.97 8.24 -2.05
C PHE A 138 9.48 9.50 -2.80
N ALA A 139 10.25 10.59 -2.81
CA ALA A 139 9.92 11.80 -3.57
C ALA A 139 9.66 11.52 -5.06
N ARG A 140 10.43 10.59 -5.65
CA ARG A 140 10.26 10.19 -7.06
C ARG A 140 9.12 9.21 -7.27
N GLU A 141 8.95 8.24 -6.38
CA GLU A 141 8.09 7.07 -6.60
C GLU A 141 6.72 7.15 -5.93
N GLN A 142 6.46 8.10 -5.03
CA GLN A 142 5.22 8.23 -4.27
C GLN A 142 3.97 8.09 -5.16
N LYS A 143 3.92 8.83 -6.27
CA LYS A 143 2.78 8.77 -7.22
C LYS A 143 2.62 7.38 -7.86
N ASN A 144 3.73 6.74 -8.22
CA ASN A 144 3.73 5.42 -8.86
C ASN A 144 3.29 4.33 -7.87
N ILE A 145 3.79 4.37 -6.63
CA ILE A 145 3.43 3.38 -5.61
C ILE A 145 1.99 3.57 -5.15
N SER A 146 1.47 4.80 -5.09
CA SER A 146 0.07 5.04 -4.78
C SER A 146 -0.84 4.51 -5.90
N ALA A 147 -0.53 4.84 -7.15
CA ALA A 147 -1.32 4.39 -8.31
C ALA A 147 -1.37 2.86 -8.45
N ARG A 148 -0.28 2.15 -8.17
CA ARG A 148 -0.23 0.68 -8.30
C ARG A 148 -0.85 -0.08 -7.13
N SER A 149 -0.89 0.53 -5.93
CA SER A 149 -1.38 -0.13 -4.71
C SER A 149 -2.84 0.21 -4.39
N GLY A 150 -3.35 1.35 -4.89
CA GLY A 150 -4.65 1.87 -4.48
C GLY A 150 -4.65 2.47 -3.06
N PHE A 151 -3.47 2.78 -2.52
CA PHE A 151 -3.28 3.48 -1.26
C PHE A 151 -2.67 4.84 -1.50
N GLU A 152 -3.07 5.83 -0.70
CA GLU A 152 -2.45 7.15 -0.69
C GLU A 152 -1.39 7.15 0.41
N PHE A 153 -0.10 7.20 0.04
CA PHE A 153 0.99 7.29 1.02
C PHE A 153 1.31 8.75 1.36
N THR A 154 1.24 9.10 2.64
CA THR A 154 1.58 10.42 3.17
C THR A 154 2.80 10.31 4.07
N LEU A 155 3.91 11.00 3.73
CA LEU A 155 5.03 11.13 4.64
C LEU A 155 4.63 12.06 5.79
N ALA A 156 4.27 11.51 6.93
CA ALA A 156 3.72 12.27 8.04
C ALA A 156 4.81 12.73 9.03
N GLY A 157 5.93 12.02 9.10
CA GLY A 157 7.01 12.39 10.00
C GLY A 157 8.38 11.93 9.55
N VAL A 158 9.40 12.71 9.89
CA VAL A 158 10.82 12.34 9.81
C VAL A 158 11.45 12.62 11.18
N VAL A 159 12.14 11.63 11.73
CA VAL A 159 12.68 11.68 13.10
C VAL A 159 14.15 11.26 13.07
N ASP A 160 15.02 12.04 13.69
CA ASP A 160 16.41 11.64 13.99
C ASP A 160 16.58 11.38 15.50
N SER A 161 17.82 11.21 15.97
CA SER A 161 18.08 10.95 17.39
C SER A 161 17.75 12.09 18.36
N ARG A 162 17.49 13.30 17.86
CA ARG A 162 17.33 14.54 18.66
C ARG A 162 16.19 15.44 18.21
N ARG A 163 15.67 15.26 17.00
CA ARG A 163 14.71 16.16 16.36
C ARG A 163 13.62 15.39 15.61
N SER A 164 12.46 16.01 15.49
CA SER A 164 11.35 15.52 14.69
C SER A 164 10.74 16.62 13.82
N LEU A 165 10.35 16.26 12.60
CA LEU A 165 9.57 17.07 11.70
C LEU A 165 8.27 16.32 11.42
N LEU A 166 7.13 16.88 11.79
CA LEU A 166 5.83 16.20 11.85
C LEU A 166 4.73 17.04 11.20
N ASP A 167 3.96 16.45 10.29
CA ASP A 167 2.79 17.08 9.66
C ASP A 167 1.83 16.01 9.12
N TYR A 168 0.56 16.02 9.57
CA TYR A 168 -0.46 15.08 9.08
C TYR A 168 -0.94 15.35 7.67
N ASP A 169 -0.82 16.60 7.19
CA ASP A 169 -1.16 16.95 5.82
C ASP A 169 -0.09 16.46 4.83
N GLY A 170 1.10 16.14 5.35
CA GLY A 170 2.19 15.49 4.65
C GLY A 170 3.37 16.41 4.40
N LEU A 171 4.56 15.85 4.58
CA LEU A 171 5.83 16.48 4.33
C LEU A 171 6.27 16.24 2.89
N ASP A 172 6.74 17.28 2.21
CA ASP A 172 7.49 17.11 0.97
C ASP A 172 8.83 16.44 1.29
N ALA A 173 9.06 15.24 0.74
CA ALA A 173 10.25 14.46 1.07
C ALA A 173 11.56 15.13 0.64
N SER A 174 11.56 15.93 -0.43
CA SER A 174 12.75 16.66 -0.90
C SER A 174 13.07 17.82 0.05
N ARG A 175 12.04 18.56 0.47
CA ARG A 175 12.15 19.64 1.45
C ARG A 175 12.56 19.10 2.81
N ALA A 176 11.92 18.04 3.28
CA ALA A 176 12.26 17.37 4.52
C ALA A 176 13.70 16.84 4.52
N LEU A 177 14.24 16.44 3.36
CA LEU A 177 15.66 16.07 3.26
C LEU A 177 16.58 17.29 3.36
N ALA A 178 16.26 18.36 2.62
CA ALA A 178 17.11 19.54 2.45
C ALA A 178 17.11 20.51 3.65
N PHE A 179 15.95 20.73 4.27
CA PHE A 179 15.73 21.74 5.32
C PHE A 179 15.41 21.13 6.68
N PHE A 180 15.68 19.83 6.87
CA PHE A 180 15.41 19.15 8.14
C PHE A 180 15.99 19.90 9.33
N GLU A 181 17.23 20.37 9.22
CA GLU A 181 17.93 20.96 10.36
C GLU A 181 17.36 22.31 10.79
N ASP A 182 16.75 23.02 9.84
CA ASP A 182 16.15 24.34 10.03
C ASP A 182 14.68 24.25 10.49
N GLU A 183 13.95 23.24 10.01
CA GLU A 183 12.50 23.11 10.24
C GLU A 183 12.13 22.13 11.37
N ALA A 184 13.00 21.16 11.69
CA ALA A 184 12.71 20.16 12.70
C ALA A 184 12.79 20.74 14.12
N GLN A 185 11.91 20.25 14.98
CA GLN A 185 11.82 20.64 16.39
C GLN A 185 12.57 19.64 17.26
N GLU A 186 12.98 20.06 18.45
CA GLU A 186 13.58 19.15 19.43
C GLU A 186 12.63 17.98 19.74
N LEU A 187 13.20 16.78 19.79
CA LEU A 187 12.45 15.56 19.99
C LEU A 187 12.04 15.45 21.46
N ASP A 188 10.73 15.43 21.69
CA ASP A 188 10.14 14.90 22.91
C ASP A 188 9.46 13.57 22.61
N GLU A 189 10.00 12.48 23.17
CA GLU A 189 9.53 11.12 22.88
C GLU A 189 8.05 10.96 23.28
N GLU A 190 7.65 11.47 24.45
CA GLU A 190 6.26 11.33 24.93
C GLU A 190 5.28 12.06 24.01
N SER A 191 5.59 13.30 23.62
CA SER A 191 4.79 14.06 22.65
C SER A 191 4.75 13.38 21.28
N LEU A 192 5.86 12.82 20.79
CA LEU A 192 5.89 12.09 19.52
C LEU A 192 4.95 10.88 19.56
N PHE A 193 4.98 10.11 20.65
CA PHE A 193 4.10 8.95 20.82
C PHE A 193 2.62 9.34 20.86
N LEU A 194 2.27 10.37 21.64
CA LEU A 194 0.92 10.89 21.72
C LEU A 194 0.44 11.41 20.37
N TRP A 195 1.31 12.11 19.64
CA TRP A 195 1.05 12.55 18.27
C TRP A 195 0.79 11.33 17.39
N MET A 196 1.72 10.39 17.27
CA MET A 196 1.54 9.20 16.43
C MET A 196 0.23 8.46 16.72
N ARG A 197 -0.18 8.33 17.98
CA ARG A 197 -1.45 7.67 18.34
C ARG A 197 -2.71 8.44 17.94
N ALA A 198 -2.61 9.76 17.79
CA ALA A 198 -3.71 10.62 17.38
C ALA A 198 -3.84 10.76 15.86
N HIS A 199 -3.12 9.94 15.08
CA HIS A 199 -3.07 10.08 13.62
C HIS A 199 -4.46 9.95 12.96
N PRO A 200 -4.74 10.72 11.89
CA PRO A 200 -6.01 10.64 11.16
C PRO A 200 -6.01 9.57 10.04
N PHE A 201 -4.90 8.86 9.83
CA PHE A 201 -4.74 7.87 8.75
C PHE A 201 -5.52 6.58 9.03
N ASP A 202 -5.84 5.83 7.96
CA ASP A 202 -6.42 4.49 8.08
C ASP A 202 -5.44 3.52 8.75
N ASP A 203 -4.16 3.64 8.38
CA ASP A 203 -3.07 2.84 8.93
C ASP A 203 -1.80 3.72 9.02
N LEU A 204 -1.01 3.53 10.08
CA LEU A 204 0.30 4.18 10.25
C LEU A 204 1.43 3.16 10.13
N VAL A 205 2.46 3.50 9.37
CA VAL A 205 3.65 2.68 9.17
C VAL A 205 4.88 3.41 9.71
N VAL A 206 5.52 2.77 10.68
CA VAL A 206 6.84 3.16 11.20
C VAL A 206 7.91 2.57 10.30
N LEU A 207 8.78 3.41 9.77
CA LEU A 207 9.95 3.02 9.00
C LEU A 207 11.19 3.17 9.88
N ASP A 208 11.67 2.07 10.47
CA ASP A 208 12.87 2.09 11.30
C ASP A 208 14.10 1.76 10.45
N VAL A 209 14.82 2.80 10.04
CA VAL A 209 16.11 2.68 9.35
C VAL A 209 17.27 3.13 10.24
N THR A 210 17.07 3.03 11.57
CA THR A 210 18.07 3.36 12.58
C THR A 210 18.90 2.13 12.99
N ALA A 211 19.88 2.37 13.85
CA ALA A 211 20.57 1.34 14.63
C ALA A 211 20.22 1.46 16.14
N SER A 212 19.05 2.01 16.46
CA SER A 212 18.66 2.31 17.85
C SER A 212 18.09 1.08 18.55
N GLU A 213 18.65 0.73 19.70
CA GLU A 213 18.12 -0.33 20.56
C GLU A 213 16.81 0.11 21.24
N ASN A 214 16.76 1.34 21.77
CA ASN A 214 15.57 1.92 22.38
C ASN A 214 14.36 1.88 21.43
N LEU A 215 14.55 2.24 20.15
CA LEU A 215 13.46 2.19 19.18
C LEU A 215 13.01 0.74 18.87
N ALA A 216 13.94 -0.21 18.88
CA ALA A 216 13.62 -1.62 18.66
C ALA A 216 12.83 -2.23 19.84
N GLU A 217 13.08 -1.77 21.07
CA GLU A 217 12.32 -2.18 22.27
C GLU A 217 10.86 -1.70 22.23
N GLN A 218 10.61 -0.58 21.56
CA GLN A 218 9.26 0.01 21.40
C GLN A 218 8.37 -0.71 20.37
N TYR A 219 8.86 -1.77 19.70
CA TYR A 219 8.08 -2.48 18.68
C TYR A 219 6.84 -3.16 19.24
N LEU A 220 6.88 -3.61 20.50
CA LEU A 220 5.71 -4.13 21.20
C LEU A 220 4.63 -3.05 21.37
N ASP A 221 5.05 -1.85 21.75
CA ASP A 221 4.15 -0.71 21.90
C ASP A 221 3.55 -0.30 20.56
N PHE A 222 4.36 -0.21 19.50
CA PHE A 222 3.88 0.05 18.14
C PHE A 222 2.84 -0.97 17.68
N ALA A 223 3.07 -2.26 17.92
CA ALA A 223 2.10 -3.30 17.62
C ALA A 223 0.79 -3.10 18.40
N SER A 224 0.89 -2.77 19.70
CA SER A 224 -0.27 -2.54 20.59
C SER A 224 -1.11 -1.33 20.17
N TYR A 225 -0.48 -0.29 19.63
CA TYR A 225 -1.14 0.89 19.08
C TYR A 225 -1.73 0.68 17.69
N GLY A 226 -1.51 -0.49 17.09
CA GLY A 226 -2.03 -0.82 15.77
C GLY A 226 -1.17 -0.28 14.62
N PHE A 227 0.09 0.06 14.88
CA PHE A 227 1.01 0.50 13.83
C PHE A 227 1.63 -0.69 13.12
N HIS A 228 1.97 -0.50 11.84
CA HIS A 228 2.84 -1.39 11.10
C HIS A 228 4.30 -0.94 11.28
N VAL A 229 5.25 -1.87 11.17
CA VAL A 229 6.69 -1.56 11.21
C VAL A 229 7.37 -2.15 9.99
N ILE A 230 8.14 -1.34 9.29
CA ILE A 230 9.10 -1.77 8.26
C ILE A 230 10.48 -1.37 8.73
N SER A 231 11.40 -2.31 8.83
CA SER A 231 12.69 -2.08 9.50
C SER A 231 13.91 -2.54 8.70
N ALA A 232 14.96 -1.73 8.72
CA ALA A 232 16.33 -2.15 8.40
C ALA A 232 17.16 -2.39 9.68
N ASN A 233 16.60 -2.06 10.86
CA ASN A 233 17.19 -2.31 12.15
C ASN A 233 17.16 -3.81 12.49
N LYS A 234 18.34 -4.36 12.77
CA LYS A 234 18.54 -5.79 12.99
C LYS A 234 18.29 -6.19 14.44
N LEU A 235 18.24 -5.23 15.38
CA LEU A 235 18.27 -5.51 16.82
C LEU A 235 17.04 -6.29 17.27
N ALA A 236 15.83 -5.88 16.87
CA ALA A 236 14.61 -6.63 17.17
C ALA A 236 14.65 -8.05 16.58
N GLY A 237 15.07 -8.17 15.31
CA GLY A 237 15.15 -9.44 14.58
C GLY A 237 16.22 -10.40 15.08
N ALA A 238 17.26 -9.89 15.75
CA ALA A 238 18.37 -10.66 16.31
C ALA A 238 18.40 -10.68 17.84
N SER A 239 17.36 -10.15 18.49
CA SER A 239 17.19 -10.18 19.95
C SER A 239 17.04 -11.61 20.46
N CYS A 240 17.00 -11.83 21.79
CA CYS A 240 16.77 -13.17 22.34
C CYS A 240 15.43 -13.78 21.84
N GLY A 241 15.36 -15.12 21.79
CA GLY A 241 14.20 -15.83 21.24
C GLY A 241 12.86 -15.43 21.86
N ASP A 242 12.82 -15.21 23.18
CA ASP A 242 11.61 -14.76 23.88
C ASP A 242 11.14 -13.39 23.40
N ASN A 243 12.05 -12.40 23.32
CA ASN A 243 11.71 -11.05 22.86
C ASN A 243 11.22 -11.08 21.41
N TYR A 244 11.93 -11.79 20.52
CA TYR A 244 11.52 -11.93 19.13
C TYR A 244 10.11 -12.53 19.00
N ARG A 245 9.81 -13.61 19.74
CA ARG A 245 8.48 -14.23 19.74
C ARG A 245 7.41 -13.28 20.27
N GLN A 246 7.69 -12.57 21.36
CA GLN A 246 6.77 -11.57 21.90
C GLN A 246 6.42 -10.50 20.88
N ILE A 247 7.41 -9.98 20.15
CA ILE A 247 7.20 -8.99 19.09
C ILE A 247 6.35 -9.59 17.98
N ARG A 248 6.72 -10.78 17.46
CA ARG A 248 5.97 -11.46 16.39
C ARG A 248 4.51 -11.72 16.78
N ASP A 249 4.29 -12.19 18.01
CA ASP A 249 2.96 -12.46 18.54
C ASP A 249 2.14 -11.18 18.71
N ALA A 250 2.75 -10.08 19.15
CA ALA A 250 2.07 -8.80 19.30
C ALA A 250 1.53 -8.31 17.95
N PHE A 251 2.36 -8.33 16.89
CA PHE A 251 1.93 -7.97 15.53
C PHE A 251 0.86 -8.93 15.00
N ALA A 252 1.00 -10.24 15.22
CA ALA A 252 0.00 -11.22 14.80
C ALA A 252 -1.35 -11.00 15.49
N LYS A 253 -1.37 -10.74 16.81
CA LYS A 253 -2.59 -10.50 17.60
C LYS A 253 -3.35 -9.26 17.16
N THR A 254 -2.64 -8.21 16.73
CA THR A 254 -3.27 -6.95 16.30
C THR A 254 -3.55 -6.90 14.81
N GLY A 255 -3.23 -7.97 14.06
CA GLY A 255 -3.36 -8.00 12.60
C GLY A 255 -2.42 -7.04 11.88
N ARG A 256 -1.34 -6.63 12.55
CA ARG A 256 -0.33 -5.71 12.03
C ARG A 256 0.88 -6.46 11.50
N HIS A 257 1.70 -5.74 10.76
CA HIS A 257 2.84 -6.33 10.08
C HIS A 257 4.14 -5.72 10.57
N TRP A 258 5.08 -6.60 10.90
CA TRP A 258 6.49 -6.28 11.02
C TRP A 258 7.26 -6.92 9.87
N LEU A 259 7.76 -6.07 8.97
CA LEU A 259 8.54 -6.44 7.81
C LEU A 259 9.98 -5.94 7.98
N TYR A 260 10.97 -6.76 7.62
CA TYR A 260 12.36 -6.39 7.87
C TYR A 260 13.33 -6.96 6.84
N ASN A 261 12.93 -6.98 5.57
CA ASN A 261 13.76 -7.54 4.49
C ASN A 261 15.13 -6.86 4.37
N ALA A 262 15.21 -5.56 4.65
CA ALA A 262 16.45 -4.79 4.53
C ALA A 262 17.53 -5.14 5.58
N THR A 263 17.20 -5.99 6.56
CA THR A 263 18.14 -6.41 7.61
C THR A 263 19.25 -7.32 7.10
N VAL A 264 18.98 -8.12 6.06
CA VAL A 264 19.95 -9.05 5.46
C VAL A 264 19.90 -8.95 3.94
N GLY A 265 21.07 -8.79 3.31
CA GLY A 265 21.16 -8.60 1.86
C GLY A 265 20.75 -7.20 1.36
N ALA A 266 20.51 -6.25 2.26
CA ALA A 266 20.14 -4.87 1.95
C ALA A 266 18.93 -4.80 0.99
N GLY A 267 19.15 -4.42 -0.27
CA GLY A 267 18.08 -4.36 -1.29
C GLY A 267 17.67 -5.72 -1.86
N LEU A 268 18.42 -6.79 -1.59
CA LEU A 268 18.11 -8.14 -2.06
C LEU A 268 16.95 -8.74 -1.24
N PRO A 269 16.03 -9.49 -1.87
CA PRO A 269 14.87 -10.08 -1.20
C PRO A 269 15.23 -11.36 -0.42
N VAL A 270 16.31 -11.35 0.37
CA VAL A 270 16.85 -12.58 0.99
C VAL A 270 15.87 -13.14 2.02
N ASN A 271 15.45 -12.33 3.00
CA ASN A 271 14.51 -12.77 4.03
C ASN A 271 13.18 -13.22 3.42
N HIS A 272 12.68 -12.47 2.44
CA HIS A 272 11.46 -12.83 1.71
C HIS A 272 11.61 -14.18 1.01
N THR A 273 12.69 -14.40 0.27
CA THR A 273 12.93 -15.66 -0.46
C THR A 273 12.97 -16.85 0.48
N VAL A 274 13.68 -16.74 1.61
CA VAL A 274 13.77 -17.82 2.60
C VAL A 274 12.39 -18.15 3.18
N ARG A 275 11.62 -17.12 3.54
CA ARG A 275 10.26 -17.29 4.05
C ARG A 275 9.33 -17.91 3.01
N ASP A 276 9.38 -17.44 1.77
CA ASP A 276 8.51 -17.89 0.67
C ASP A 276 8.72 -19.37 0.34
N LEU A 277 9.98 -19.83 0.30
CA LEU A 277 10.32 -21.25 0.17
C LEU A 277 9.71 -22.09 1.29
N ARG A 278 9.90 -21.66 2.54
CA ARG A 278 9.37 -22.36 3.72
C ARG A 278 7.83 -22.40 3.71
N ASP A 279 7.19 -21.27 3.43
CA ASP A 279 5.74 -21.15 3.40
C ASP A 279 5.13 -21.95 2.21
N SER A 280 5.94 -22.23 1.18
CA SER A 280 5.61 -23.15 0.07
C SER A 280 5.79 -24.64 0.42
N GLY A 281 6.34 -24.96 1.60
CA GLY A 281 6.53 -26.32 2.10
C GLY A 281 7.96 -26.85 1.98
N ASP A 282 8.91 -26.05 1.50
CA ASP A 282 10.31 -26.47 1.43
C ASP A 282 11.00 -26.46 2.80
N SER A 283 11.98 -27.34 2.97
CA SER A 283 12.87 -27.36 4.14
C SER A 283 14.22 -26.75 3.79
N ILE A 284 14.61 -25.68 4.48
CA ILE A 284 15.88 -25.00 4.25
C ILE A 284 17.03 -25.79 4.88
N LEU A 285 17.81 -26.48 4.04
CA LEU A 285 18.93 -27.33 4.48
C LEU A 285 20.18 -26.52 4.85
N ALA A 286 20.47 -25.45 4.11
CA ALA A 286 21.64 -24.62 4.35
C ALA A 286 21.45 -23.22 3.76
N ILE A 287 22.02 -22.22 4.43
CA ILE A 287 22.17 -20.87 3.91
C ILE A 287 23.65 -20.50 4.01
N SER A 288 24.25 -20.16 2.88
CA SER A 288 25.66 -19.76 2.79
C SER A 288 25.79 -18.48 1.99
N GLY A 289 26.65 -17.56 2.43
CA GLY A 289 26.87 -16.31 1.73
C GLY A 289 27.90 -15.43 2.42
N ILE A 290 28.21 -14.31 1.78
CA ILE A 290 29.08 -13.27 2.32
C ILE A 290 28.20 -12.23 3.01
N PHE A 291 28.32 -12.13 4.33
CA PHE A 291 27.43 -11.30 5.15
C PHE A 291 28.06 -9.98 5.61
N SER A 292 29.37 -9.76 5.39
CA SER A 292 30.07 -8.52 5.72
C SER A 292 30.96 -8.10 4.56
N GLY A 293 30.77 -6.88 4.06
CA GLY A 293 31.59 -6.30 3.01
C GLY A 293 33.02 -6.06 3.48
N THR A 294 33.19 -5.52 4.69
CA THR A 294 34.48 -5.23 5.31
C THR A 294 35.31 -6.49 5.53
N LEU A 295 34.73 -7.53 6.13
CA LEU A 295 35.42 -8.82 6.31
C LEU A 295 35.74 -9.47 4.97
N SER A 296 34.82 -9.42 4.02
CA SER A 296 35.06 -9.95 2.68
C SER A 296 36.23 -9.26 1.99
N TRP A 297 36.33 -7.94 2.11
CA TRP A 297 37.43 -7.19 1.51
C TRP A 297 38.76 -7.55 2.18
N LEU A 298 38.81 -7.51 3.52
CA LEU A 298 40.03 -7.82 4.29
C LEU A 298 40.56 -9.23 3.97
N PHE A 299 39.70 -10.25 4.00
CA PHE A 299 40.12 -11.63 3.74
C PHE A 299 40.33 -11.95 2.26
N LEU A 300 39.79 -11.14 1.34
CA LEU A 300 40.14 -11.24 -0.07
C LEU A 300 41.55 -10.70 -0.35
N GLN A 301 41.98 -9.67 0.38
CA GLN A 301 43.31 -9.08 0.21
C GLN A 301 44.40 -9.78 1.04
N PHE A 302 44.04 -10.45 2.13
CA PHE A 302 45.01 -11.05 3.04
C PHE A 302 45.63 -12.33 2.47
N ASP A 303 46.85 -12.22 1.95
CA ASP A 303 47.70 -13.32 1.48
C ASP A 303 48.86 -13.66 2.42
N GLY A 304 48.98 -12.94 3.54
CA GLY A 304 50.02 -13.08 4.54
C GLY A 304 51.34 -12.36 4.22
N THR A 305 51.44 -11.64 3.09
CA THR A 305 52.65 -10.88 2.72
C THR A 305 52.78 -9.56 3.49
N VAL A 306 51.65 -8.99 3.91
CA VAL A 306 51.58 -7.77 4.73
C VAL A 306 50.91 -8.06 6.08
N PRO A 307 51.31 -7.37 7.16
CA PRO A 307 50.62 -7.47 8.44
C PRO A 307 49.12 -7.15 8.30
N PHE A 308 48.26 -7.96 8.93
CA PHE A 308 46.80 -7.75 8.90
C PHE A 308 46.40 -6.35 9.38
N THR A 309 47.15 -5.78 10.33
CA THR A 309 46.94 -4.42 10.83
C THR A 309 47.07 -3.35 9.74
N GLU A 310 47.97 -3.54 8.77
CA GLU A 310 48.13 -2.61 7.65
C GLU A 310 46.94 -2.67 6.70
N LEU A 311 46.38 -3.87 6.47
CA LEU A 311 45.15 -4.02 5.67
C LEU A 311 43.94 -3.40 6.35
N VAL A 312 43.83 -3.53 7.67
CA VAL A 312 42.75 -2.86 8.44
C VAL A 312 42.86 -1.35 8.33
N ASP A 313 44.08 -0.80 8.43
CA ASP A 313 44.30 0.64 8.26
C ASP A 313 43.95 1.12 6.83
N GLN A 314 44.32 0.34 5.81
CA GLN A 314 43.92 0.63 4.42
C GLN A 314 42.40 0.61 4.24
N ALA A 315 41.71 -0.38 4.80
CA ALA A 315 40.25 -0.47 4.75
C ALA A 315 39.59 0.74 5.43
N TRP A 316 40.13 1.16 6.59
CA TRP A 316 39.65 2.33 7.31
C TRP A 316 39.86 3.63 6.51
N GLN A 317 41.04 3.82 5.91
CA GLN A 317 41.32 4.97 5.06
C GLN A 317 40.43 5.04 3.81
N GLN A 318 39.99 3.88 3.29
CA GLN A 318 39.04 3.80 2.17
C GLN A 318 37.57 3.97 2.61
N GLY A 319 37.29 4.11 3.90
CA GLY A 319 35.93 4.19 4.45
C GLY A 319 35.15 2.88 4.34
N LEU A 320 35.85 1.74 4.31
CA LEU A 320 35.25 0.40 4.24
C LEU A 320 34.92 -0.18 5.62
N THR A 321 35.44 0.40 6.70
CA THR A 321 35.14 0.01 8.08
C THR A 321 34.28 1.06 8.76
N GLU A 322 33.64 0.69 9.86
CA GLU A 322 33.13 1.65 10.84
C GLU A 322 34.27 2.48 11.47
N PRO A 323 33.98 3.62 12.14
CA PRO A 323 34.99 4.43 12.82
C PRO A 323 35.83 3.63 13.83
N ASP A 324 35.24 2.59 14.43
CA ASP A 324 35.94 1.55 15.20
C ASP A 324 35.90 0.21 14.44
N PRO A 325 37.02 -0.23 13.81
CA PRO A 325 37.08 -1.47 13.04
C PRO A 325 36.73 -2.73 13.83
N ARG A 326 36.77 -2.69 15.17
CA ARG A 326 36.35 -3.82 16.01
C ARG A 326 34.89 -4.18 15.83
N VAL A 327 34.05 -3.21 15.46
CA VAL A 327 32.62 -3.45 15.20
C VAL A 327 32.46 -4.47 14.07
N ASP A 328 33.18 -4.29 12.96
CA ASP A 328 33.18 -5.22 11.82
C ASP A 328 33.88 -6.54 12.17
N LEU A 329 35.06 -6.46 12.79
CA LEU A 329 35.90 -7.62 13.12
C LEU A 329 35.30 -8.53 14.19
N SER A 330 34.42 -8.01 15.05
CA SER A 330 33.73 -8.81 16.07
C SER A 330 32.82 -9.89 15.49
N GLY A 331 32.41 -9.76 14.23
CA GLY A 331 31.44 -10.65 13.60
C GLY A 331 30.01 -10.49 14.15
N GLN A 332 29.73 -9.54 15.03
CA GLN A 332 28.40 -9.35 15.61
C GLN A 332 27.34 -9.02 14.55
N ASP A 333 27.69 -8.22 13.54
CA ASP A 333 26.77 -7.93 12.44
C ASP A 333 26.44 -9.18 11.61
N VAL A 334 27.44 -10.02 11.36
CA VAL A 334 27.26 -11.32 10.69
C VAL A 334 26.36 -12.23 11.52
N MET A 335 26.62 -12.33 12.83
CA MET A 335 25.80 -13.11 13.76
C MET A 335 24.34 -12.65 13.71
N ARG A 336 24.06 -11.34 13.80
CA ARG A 336 22.69 -10.80 13.74
C ARG A 336 21.97 -11.18 12.45
N LYS A 337 22.65 -11.07 11.30
CA LYS A 337 22.11 -11.46 9.99
C LYS A 337 21.79 -12.96 9.93
N LEU A 338 22.67 -13.80 10.46
CA LEU A 338 22.47 -15.25 10.49
C LEU A 338 21.33 -15.66 11.42
N VAL A 339 21.19 -15.03 12.59
CA VAL A 339 20.06 -15.27 13.51
C VAL A 339 18.74 -14.95 12.82
N ILE A 340 18.66 -13.79 12.15
CA ILE A 340 17.48 -13.39 11.39
C ILE A 340 17.15 -14.43 10.31
N LEU A 341 18.13 -14.87 9.51
CA LEU A 341 17.90 -15.85 8.46
C LEU A 341 17.51 -17.23 8.98
N ALA A 342 18.10 -17.68 10.09
CA ALA A 342 17.72 -18.93 10.72
C ALA A 342 16.26 -18.90 11.20
N ARG A 343 15.80 -17.78 11.77
CA ARG A 343 14.39 -17.58 12.13
C ARG A 343 13.47 -17.59 10.91
N GLU A 344 13.87 -16.94 9.82
CA GLU A 344 13.11 -17.02 8.56
C GLU A 344 13.06 -18.44 8.01
N ALA A 345 14.13 -19.21 8.15
CA ALA A 345 14.19 -20.61 7.77
C ALA A 345 13.36 -21.53 8.69
N GLY A 346 12.81 -21.01 9.79
CA GLY A 346 11.94 -21.76 10.71
C GLY A 346 12.64 -22.36 11.93
N TYR A 347 13.89 -22.00 12.20
CA TYR A 347 14.59 -22.42 13.41
C TYR A 347 14.21 -21.55 14.61
N ASP A 348 13.97 -22.18 15.76
CA ASP A 348 13.64 -21.51 17.02
C ASP A 348 14.92 -21.24 17.83
N ILE A 349 15.54 -20.08 17.61
CA ILE A 349 16.79 -19.64 18.24
C ILE A 349 16.72 -18.20 18.74
#